data_AF-A0A136KUD5-F1
#
_entry.id   AF-A0A136KUD5-F1
#
_cell.length_a   1.000
_cell.length_b   1.000
_cell.length_c   1.000
_cell.angle_alpha   90.00
_cell.angle_beta   90.00
_cell.angle_gamma   90.00
#
_symmetry.space_group_name_H-M   'P 1'
#
loop_
_entity.id
_entity.type
_entity.pdbx_description
1 polymer ?
#
loop_
_entity_poly.entity_id
_entity_poly.type
_entity_poly.pdbx_seq_one_letter_code
_entity_poly.pdbx_strand_id
1 'polypeptide(L)'
;MTTSNHTPSTISNSHSVLLRNAIRYLLSKLVTIAITIFVGVFITVVLTSQPSRRGLVPGPAQSPFETSLEAQIFLVVQNNINNGNIALTEDGYPDPVQVEALTEQLRDEMGLNLPFFPRYILWTVKALTFDWGALGNRQGGWPSGPVTTASASDIIVQYLPNTLMLIGAAYLFIFLIGLPLSLHLARNYGSHLDRFFAFLSPVSSIPSWVIGILLLTIFCIQSSLVAIWWHV
;
A
#
# COMPACT_ATOMS: atom_id res chain seq x y z
N MET A 1 38.29 51.73 -41.00
CA MET A 1 37.36 50.92 -41.82
C MET A 1 37.91 49.50 -41.85
N THR A 2 37.52 48.66 -40.88
CA THR A 2 37.82 47.22 -40.85
C THR A 2 36.66 46.53 -40.12
N THR A 3 35.99 45.66 -40.86
CA THR A 3 34.71 45.01 -40.59
C THR A 3 34.82 43.92 -39.54
N SER A 4 33.91 43.92 -38.55
CA SER A 4 33.71 42.83 -37.61
C SER A 4 32.96 41.68 -38.30
N ASN A 5 33.65 40.56 -38.52
CA ASN A 5 33.02 39.31 -38.94
C ASN A 5 32.26 38.70 -37.75
N HIS A 6 30.93 38.86 -37.74
CA HIS A 6 30.04 38.05 -36.91
C HIS A 6 29.87 36.66 -37.54
N THR A 7 30.40 35.63 -36.90
CA THR A 7 30.08 34.23 -37.21
C THR A 7 28.72 33.85 -36.60
N PRO A 8 27.77 33.29 -37.37
CA PRO A 8 26.45 32.93 -36.85
C PRO A 8 26.47 31.62 -36.05
N SER A 9 25.92 31.72 -34.84
CA SER A 9 25.29 30.72 -33.96
C SER A 9 25.27 29.23 -34.35
N THR A 10 26.19 28.44 -33.78
CA THR A 10 26.02 26.99 -33.54
C THR A 10 25.14 26.72 -32.31
N ILE A 11 23.87 27.16 -32.31
CA ILE A 11 22.96 27.04 -31.16
C ILE A 11 22.03 25.81 -31.24
N SER A 12 21.92 25.15 -32.40
CA SER A 12 20.92 24.08 -32.59
C SER A 12 21.27 22.72 -31.94
N ASN A 13 22.55 22.39 -31.76
CA ASN A 13 22.98 21.06 -31.26
C ASN A 13 23.02 20.92 -29.73
N SER A 14 22.82 21.99 -28.96
CA SER A 14 22.89 21.92 -27.48
C SER A 14 21.62 21.35 -26.86
N HIS A 15 20.43 21.71 -27.38
CA HIS A 15 19.14 21.30 -26.83
C HIS A 15 18.89 19.80 -26.95
N SER A 16 19.29 19.18 -28.08
CA SER A 16 19.15 17.73 -28.29
C SER A 16 20.09 16.92 -27.39
N VAL A 17 21.31 17.42 -27.16
CA VAL A 17 22.28 16.80 -26.24
C VAL A 17 21.83 16.93 -24.79
N LEU A 18 21.31 18.10 -24.38
CA LEU A 18 20.74 18.32 -23.06
C LEU A 18 19.50 17.44 -22.81
N LEU A 19 18.58 17.35 -23.77
CA LEU A 19 17.42 16.46 -23.70
C LEU A 19 17.84 14.99 -23.58
N ARG A 20 18.80 14.53 -24.39
CA ARG A 20 19.31 13.16 -24.32
C ARG A 20 19.93 12.85 -22.96
N ASN A 21 20.71 13.78 -22.41
CA ASN A 21 21.35 13.61 -21.11
C ASN A 21 20.31 13.66 -19.97
N ALA A 22 19.29 14.52 -20.07
CA ALA A 22 18.19 14.60 -19.12
C ALA A 22 17.34 13.32 -19.12
N ILE A 23 16.97 12.80 -20.31
CA ILE A 23 16.23 11.53 -20.44
C ILE A 23 17.05 10.38 -19.87
N ARG A 24 18.35 10.29 -20.21
CA ARG A 24 19.23 9.25 -19.67
C ARG A 24 19.34 9.32 -18.15
N TYR A 25 19.43 10.52 -17.59
CA TYR A 25 19.44 10.72 -16.14
C TYR A 25 18.11 10.30 -15.49
N LEU A 26 16.97 10.73 -16.05
CA LEU A 26 15.65 10.36 -15.55
C LEU A 26 15.42 8.85 -15.61
N LEU A 27 15.82 8.21 -16.70
CA LEU A 27 15.70 6.76 -16.87
C LEU A 27 16.60 6.00 -15.90
N SER A 28 17.85 6.45 -15.73
CA SER A 28 18.77 5.89 -14.72
C SER A 28 18.21 6.05 -13.30
N LYS A 29 17.55 7.18 -13.01
CA LYS A 29 16.95 7.43 -11.71
C LYS A 29 15.72 6.56 -11.47
N LEU A 30 14.87 6.39 -12.48
CA LEU A 30 13.72 5.49 -12.44
C LEU A 30 14.16 4.05 -12.17
N VAL A 31 15.18 3.57 -12.89
CA VAL A 31 15.75 2.23 -12.66
C VAL A 31 16.27 2.08 -11.23
N THR A 32 17.00 3.08 -10.72
CA THR A 32 17.53 3.05 -9.35
C THR A 32 16.39 2.98 -8.31
N ILE A 33 15.34 3.78 -8.50
CA ILE A 33 14.14 3.76 -7.64
C ILE A 33 13.44 2.39 -7.72
N ALA A 34 13.22 1.86 -8.92
CA ALA A 34 12.58 0.56 -9.11
C ALA A 34 13.38 -0.56 -8.44
N ILE A 35 14.71 -0.57 -8.56
CA ILE A 35 15.58 -1.52 -7.86
C ILE A 35 15.46 -1.36 -6.34
N THR A 36 15.45 -0.12 -5.84
CA THR A 36 15.38 0.15 -4.40
C THR A 36 14.04 -0.32 -3.82
N ILE A 37 12.93 -0.05 -4.52
CA ILE A 37 11.60 -0.54 -4.17
C ILE A 37 11.56 -2.07 -4.20
N PHE A 38 12.03 -2.68 -5.29
CA PHE A 38 12.05 -4.14 -5.42
C PHE A 38 12.83 -4.80 -4.27
N VAL A 39 14.03 -4.31 -3.97
CA VAL A 39 14.85 -4.83 -2.87
C VAL A 39 14.17 -4.60 -1.51
N GLY A 40 13.59 -3.43 -1.27
CA GLY A 40 12.86 -3.12 -0.04
C GLY A 40 11.65 -4.02 0.18
N VAL A 41 10.85 -4.23 -0.86
CA VAL A 41 9.69 -5.15 -0.82
C VAL A 41 10.18 -6.59 -0.64
N PHE A 42 11.20 -7.04 -1.39
CA PHE A 42 11.77 -8.37 -1.23
C PHE A 42 12.22 -8.65 0.21
N ILE A 43 12.97 -7.72 0.81
CA ILE A 43 13.40 -7.81 2.21
C ILE A 43 12.17 -7.87 3.13
N THR A 44 11.16 -7.05 2.89
CA THR A 44 9.93 -7.03 3.70
C THR A 44 9.17 -8.35 3.61
N VAL A 45 9.05 -8.95 2.43
CA VAL A 45 8.40 -10.26 2.23
C VAL A 45 9.20 -11.35 2.94
N VAL A 46 10.53 -11.33 2.82
CA VAL A 46 11.40 -12.28 3.53
C VAL A 46 11.29 -12.11 5.05
N LEU A 47 11.23 -10.88 5.56
CA LEU A 47 11.09 -10.62 7.00
C LEU A 47 9.72 -11.06 7.53
N THR A 48 8.65 -10.76 6.80
CA THR A 48 7.27 -11.10 7.20
C THR A 48 7.02 -12.60 7.15
N SER A 49 7.69 -13.30 6.23
CA SER A 49 7.59 -14.75 6.09
C SER A 49 8.53 -15.52 7.02
N GLN A 50 9.25 -14.86 7.93
CA GLN A 50 10.08 -15.60 8.86
C GLN A 50 9.20 -16.44 9.80
N PRO A 51 9.51 -17.74 9.94
CA PRO A 51 8.69 -18.64 10.75
C PRO A 51 8.72 -18.17 12.20
N SER A 52 7.54 -17.84 12.72
CA SER A 52 7.40 -17.40 14.10
C SER A 52 7.33 -18.64 14.98
N ARG A 53 8.27 -18.81 15.93
CA ARG A 53 8.31 -19.95 16.88
C ARG A 53 7.14 -20.01 17.89
N ARG A 54 6.08 -19.22 17.69
CA ARG A 54 4.92 -19.10 18.58
C ARG A 54 3.64 -19.56 17.85
N GLY A 55 3.61 -20.81 17.40
CA GLY A 55 2.39 -21.44 16.88
C GLY A 55 1.66 -22.21 17.97
N LEU A 56 0.33 -22.03 18.07
CA LEU A 56 -0.58 -22.79 18.93
C LEU A 56 -0.99 -24.14 18.29
N VAL A 57 -0.63 -24.34 17.02
CA VAL A 57 -0.90 -25.57 16.25
C VAL A 57 0.36 -26.45 16.29
N PRO A 58 0.26 -27.74 16.67
CA PRO A 58 1.38 -28.67 16.59
C PRO A 58 1.82 -28.84 15.12
N GLY A 59 3.05 -28.45 14.80
CA GLY A 59 3.61 -28.55 13.45
C GLY A 59 4.96 -27.84 13.31
N PRO A 60 5.68 -28.00 12.18
CA PRO A 60 6.87 -27.21 11.90
C PRO A 60 6.53 -25.71 11.93
N ALA A 61 7.47 -24.85 12.33
CA ALA A 61 7.22 -23.42 12.41
C ALA A 61 6.87 -22.88 11.00
N GLN A 62 5.61 -22.52 10.79
CA GLN A 62 5.11 -22.00 9.51
C GLN A 62 5.09 -20.47 9.55
N SER A 63 5.30 -19.85 8.39
CA SER A 63 5.18 -18.41 8.29
C SER A 63 3.72 -17.96 8.34
N PRO A 64 3.38 -16.80 8.96
CA PRO A 64 2.00 -16.30 8.99
C PRO A 64 1.38 -16.14 7.59
N PHE A 65 2.23 -15.87 6.59
CA PHE A 65 1.83 -15.76 5.19
C PHE A 65 1.54 -17.12 4.56
N GLU A 66 2.39 -18.14 4.73
CA GLU A 66 2.09 -19.49 4.22
C GLU A 66 0.82 -20.05 4.85
N THR A 67 0.61 -19.83 6.15
CA THR A 67 -0.63 -20.24 6.82
C THR A 67 -1.86 -19.56 6.21
N SER A 68 -1.75 -18.29 5.81
CA SER A 68 -2.86 -17.62 5.12
C SER A 68 -3.07 -18.16 3.71
N LEU A 69 -2.01 -18.49 2.96
CA LEU A 69 -2.14 -19.15 1.65
C LEU A 69 -2.79 -20.54 1.78
N GLU A 70 -2.36 -21.36 2.72
CA GLU A 70 -2.92 -22.69 3.00
C GLU A 70 -4.40 -22.61 3.42
N ALA A 71 -4.76 -21.66 4.29
CA ALA A 71 -6.14 -21.43 4.66
C ALA A 71 -7.02 -21.05 3.45
N GLN A 72 -6.45 -20.39 2.46
CA GLN A 72 -7.16 -19.99 1.24
C GLN A 72 -7.32 -21.16 0.28
N ILE A 73 -6.29 -21.99 0.11
CA ILE A 73 -6.39 -23.24 -0.64
C ILE A 73 -7.51 -24.10 -0.05
N PHE A 74 -7.57 -24.22 1.28
CA PHE A 74 -8.64 -24.92 1.96
C PHE A 74 -10.04 -24.37 1.58
N LEU A 75 -10.23 -23.05 1.60
CA LEU A 75 -11.52 -22.45 1.23
C LEU A 75 -11.90 -22.71 -0.24
N VAL A 76 -10.94 -22.63 -1.17
CA VAL A 76 -11.17 -22.91 -2.59
C VAL A 76 -11.54 -24.37 -2.81
N VAL A 77 -10.83 -25.29 -2.16
CA VAL A 77 -11.14 -26.72 -2.21
C VAL A 77 -12.54 -26.99 -1.64
N GLN A 78 -12.87 -26.42 -0.48
CA GLN A 78 -14.21 -26.56 0.12
C GLN A 78 -15.31 -26.00 -0.79
N ASN A 79 -15.07 -24.87 -1.45
CA ASN A 79 -16.01 -24.31 -2.40
C ASN A 79 -16.24 -25.25 -3.60
N ASN A 80 -15.19 -25.86 -4.13
CA ASN A 80 -15.30 -26.84 -5.21
C ASN A 80 -16.04 -28.11 -4.78
N ILE A 81 -15.85 -28.58 -3.54
CA ILE A 81 -16.63 -29.69 -2.97
C ILE A 81 -18.11 -29.32 -2.90
N ASN A 82 -18.44 -28.16 -2.32
CA ASN A 82 -19.82 -27.72 -2.13
C ASN A 82 -20.57 -27.49 -3.45
N ASN A 83 -19.86 -27.07 -4.49
CA ASN A 83 -20.44 -26.85 -5.82
C ASN A 83 -20.57 -28.16 -6.64
N GLY A 84 -20.09 -29.29 -6.12
CA GLY A 84 -20.14 -30.58 -6.81
C GLY A 84 -19.07 -30.76 -7.90
N ASN A 85 -18.01 -29.95 -7.90
CA ASN A 85 -16.90 -30.06 -8.86
C ASN A 85 -15.93 -31.20 -8.51
N ILE A 86 -16.01 -31.75 -7.30
CA ILE A 86 -15.23 -32.89 -6.82
C ILE A 86 -16.18 -34.07 -6.63
N ALA A 87 -15.87 -35.21 -7.24
CA ALA A 87 -16.72 -36.40 -7.10
C ALA A 87 -16.75 -36.89 -5.64
N LEU A 88 -17.88 -37.44 -5.22
CA LEU A 88 -18.00 -38.11 -3.93
C LEU A 88 -17.72 -39.61 -4.12
N THR A 89 -17.01 -40.19 -3.16
CA THR A 89 -16.80 -41.63 -3.00
C THR A 89 -18.13 -42.29 -2.60
N GLU A 90 -18.23 -43.62 -2.76
CA GLU A 90 -19.42 -44.40 -2.36
C GLU A 90 -19.85 -44.16 -0.89
N ASP A 91 -18.90 -43.83 -0.01
CA ASP A 91 -19.14 -43.52 1.40
C ASP A 91 -19.68 -42.08 1.65
N GLY A 92 -19.93 -41.30 0.59
CA GLY A 92 -20.41 -39.92 0.68
C GLY A 92 -19.34 -38.88 1.01
N TYR A 93 -18.07 -39.27 1.07
CA TYR A 93 -16.93 -38.37 1.28
C TYR A 93 -16.32 -37.90 -0.04
N PRO A 94 -15.79 -36.67 -0.14
CA PRO A 94 -15.06 -36.20 -1.31
C PRO A 94 -13.94 -37.16 -1.71
N ASP A 95 -13.78 -37.41 -3.01
CA ASP A 95 -12.71 -38.26 -3.55
C ASP A 95 -11.34 -37.70 -3.13
N PRO A 96 -10.57 -38.42 -2.29
CA PRO A 96 -9.32 -37.93 -1.76
C PRO A 96 -8.29 -37.64 -2.86
N VAL A 97 -8.33 -38.35 -3.99
CA VAL A 97 -7.38 -38.16 -5.09
C VAL A 97 -7.62 -36.82 -5.79
N GLN A 98 -8.87 -36.46 -6.03
CA GLN A 98 -9.23 -35.19 -6.66
C GLN A 98 -8.96 -34.01 -5.72
N VAL A 99 -9.24 -34.17 -4.42
CA VAL A 99 -8.96 -33.15 -3.41
C VAL A 99 -7.46 -32.89 -3.32
N GLU A 100 -6.64 -33.95 -3.24
CA GLU A 100 -5.19 -33.83 -3.16
C GLU A 100 -4.60 -33.22 -4.45
N ALA A 101 -5.04 -33.68 -5.62
CA ALA A 101 -4.60 -33.14 -6.91
C ALA A 101 -4.90 -31.64 -7.05
N LEU A 102 -6.11 -31.21 -6.68
CA LEU A 102 -6.50 -29.80 -6.70
C LEU A 102 -5.68 -28.98 -5.67
N THR A 103 -5.49 -29.53 -4.48
CA THR A 103 -4.70 -28.87 -3.43
C THR A 103 -3.27 -28.65 -3.89
N GLU A 104 -2.65 -29.66 -4.50
CA GLU A 104 -1.27 -29.57 -4.97
C GLU A 104 -1.12 -28.60 -6.15
N GLN A 105 -2.06 -28.63 -7.09
CA GLN A 105 -2.12 -27.66 -8.18
C GLN A 105 -2.17 -26.21 -7.63
N LEU A 106 -3.03 -25.96 -6.64
CA LEU A 106 -3.16 -24.62 -6.04
C LEU A 106 -1.90 -24.22 -5.25
N ARG A 107 -1.22 -25.16 -4.59
CA ARG A 107 0.08 -24.92 -3.92
C ARG A 107 1.15 -24.51 -4.93
N ASP A 108 1.20 -25.17 -6.08
CA ASP A 108 2.11 -24.85 -7.16
C ASP A 108 1.85 -23.45 -7.73
N GLU A 109 0.58 -23.11 -8.01
CA GLU A 109 0.18 -21.78 -8.49
C GLU A 109 0.53 -20.64 -7.51
N MET A 110 0.48 -20.94 -6.22
CA MET A 110 0.85 -20.02 -5.16
C MET A 110 2.36 -19.99 -4.88
N GLY A 111 3.12 -20.89 -5.50
CA GLY A 111 4.58 -20.99 -5.38
C GLY A 111 5.05 -21.59 -4.06
N LEU A 112 4.18 -22.30 -3.31
CA LEU A 112 4.54 -22.92 -2.03
C LEU A 112 5.55 -24.07 -2.19
N ASN A 113 5.61 -24.67 -3.37
CA ASN A 113 6.55 -25.75 -3.67
C ASN A 113 7.88 -25.25 -4.26
N LEU A 114 8.00 -23.96 -4.58
CA LEU A 114 9.23 -23.38 -5.11
C LEU A 114 10.32 -23.32 -4.03
N PRO A 115 11.62 -23.47 -4.41
CA PRO A 115 12.71 -23.25 -3.49
C PRO A 115 12.76 -21.79 -3.03
N PHE A 116 13.52 -21.51 -1.96
CA PHE A 116 13.56 -20.23 -1.26
C PHE A 116 13.59 -19.00 -2.21
N PHE A 117 14.61 -18.87 -3.06
CA PHE A 117 14.78 -17.67 -3.87
C PHE A 117 13.66 -17.45 -4.91
N PRO A 118 13.32 -18.42 -5.79
CA PRO A 118 12.22 -18.26 -6.74
C PRO A 118 10.87 -17.97 -6.08
N ARG A 119 10.60 -18.59 -4.92
CA ARG A 119 9.38 -18.33 -4.13
C ARG A 119 9.27 -16.86 -3.74
N TYR A 120 10.31 -16.31 -3.13
CA TYR A 120 10.29 -14.92 -2.67
C TYR A 120 10.30 -13.90 -3.81
N ILE A 121 10.95 -14.22 -4.92
CA ILE A 121 10.87 -13.39 -6.13
C ILE A 121 9.44 -13.36 -6.66
N LEU A 122 8.78 -14.52 -6.79
CA LEU A 122 7.38 -14.62 -7.22
C LEU A 122 6.47 -13.78 -6.32
N TRP A 123 6.59 -13.93 -5.00
CA TRP A 123 5.77 -13.18 -4.05
C TRP A 123 6.07 -11.68 -4.07
N THR A 124 7.32 -11.28 -4.28
CA THR A 124 7.68 -9.87 -4.46
C THR A 124 7.03 -9.29 -5.72
N VAL A 125 7.04 -10.04 -6.83
CA VAL A 125 6.37 -9.62 -8.07
C VAL A 125 4.87 -9.51 -7.85
N LYS A 126 4.22 -10.53 -7.27
CA LYS A 126 2.79 -10.52 -6.92
C LYS A 126 2.42 -9.32 -6.04
N ALA A 127 3.24 -9.00 -5.05
CA ALA A 127 3.06 -7.83 -4.19
C ALA A 127 3.18 -6.50 -4.95
N LEU A 128 4.15 -6.37 -5.86
CA LEU A 128 4.35 -5.18 -6.67
C LEU A 128 3.27 -4.98 -7.74
N THR A 129 2.69 -6.07 -8.24
CA THR A 129 1.56 -6.04 -9.19
C THR A 129 0.21 -5.90 -8.50
N PHE A 130 0.18 -5.83 -7.16
CA PHE A 130 -1.04 -5.87 -6.34
C PHE A 130 -1.92 -7.10 -6.60
N ASP A 131 -1.34 -8.16 -7.15
CA ASP A 131 -2.01 -9.41 -7.43
C ASP A 131 -1.74 -10.37 -6.29
N TRP A 132 -2.55 -10.24 -5.25
CA TRP A 132 -2.49 -11.15 -4.11
C TRP A 132 -3.23 -12.46 -4.41
N GLY A 133 -3.83 -12.65 -5.59
CA GLY A 133 -4.71 -13.75 -5.95
C GLY A 133 -6.20 -13.42 -5.75
N ALA A 134 -7.07 -14.37 -6.13
CA ALA A 134 -8.53 -14.32 -5.92
C ALA A 134 -8.88 -14.50 -4.43
N LEU A 135 -8.32 -13.64 -3.59
CA LEU A 135 -8.41 -13.75 -2.16
C LEU A 135 -9.62 -12.95 -1.69
N GLY A 136 -10.63 -13.65 -1.19
CA GLY A 136 -11.69 -13.04 -0.40
C GLY A 136 -11.05 -12.37 0.82
N ASN A 137 -10.82 -11.07 0.71
CA ASN A 137 -10.45 -10.28 1.87
C ASN A 137 -11.61 -10.39 2.86
N ARG A 138 -11.34 -10.90 4.06
CA ARG A 138 -12.23 -10.66 5.20
C ARG A 138 -12.28 -9.15 5.38
N GLN A 139 -13.37 -8.54 4.91
CA GLN A 139 -13.58 -7.12 5.02
C GLN A 139 -13.80 -6.81 6.51
N GLY A 140 -12.77 -6.28 7.15
CA GLY A 140 -12.77 -5.91 8.57
C GLY A 140 -11.91 -6.84 9.42
N GLY A 141 -11.03 -6.27 10.24
CA GLY A 141 -10.20 -6.97 11.23
C GLY A 141 -10.97 -7.65 12.37
N TRP A 142 -12.21 -8.08 12.13
CA TRP A 142 -13.08 -8.75 13.07
C TRP A 142 -13.35 -10.19 12.60
N PRO A 143 -13.37 -11.19 13.50
CA PRO A 143 -13.58 -12.60 13.14
C PRO A 143 -14.91 -12.92 12.43
N SER A 144 -15.86 -11.97 12.39
CA SER A 144 -17.26 -12.19 11.99
C SER A 144 -17.72 -11.34 10.80
N GLY A 145 -16.81 -10.67 10.08
CA GLY A 145 -17.16 -9.86 8.91
C GLY A 145 -17.60 -10.71 7.70
N PRO A 146 -18.47 -10.19 6.81
CA PRO A 146 -18.84 -10.87 5.57
C PRO A 146 -17.60 -11.17 4.74
N VAL A 147 -17.50 -12.40 4.23
CA VAL A 147 -16.45 -12.77 3.26
C VAL A 147 -16.86 -12.17 1.92
N THR A 148 -16.23 -11.07 1.52
CA THR A 148 -16.41 -10.49 0.19
C THR A 148 -15.27 -10.96 -0.71
N THR A 149 -15.59 -11.45 -1.90
CA THR A 149 -14.64 -11.94 -2.90
C THR A 149 -13.99 -10.80 -3.70
N ALA A 150 -13.81 -9.63 -3.09
CA ALA A 150 -13.20 -8.49 -3.75
C ALA A 150 -11.69 -8.70 -3.86
N SER A 151 -11.16 -8.58 -5.08
CA SER A 151 -9.72 -8.64 -5.30
C SER A 151 -9.03 -7.48 -4.58
N ALA A 152 -7.78 -7.69 -4.14
CA ALA A 152 -7.03 -6.66 -3.43
C ALA A 152 -6.86 -5.37 -4.27
N SER A 153 -6.74 -5.50 -5.59
CA SER A 153 -6.70 -4.35 -6.51
C SER A 153 -8.00 -3.55 -6.48
N ASP A 154 -9.15 -4.21 -6.44
CA ASP A 154 -10.46 -3.52 -6.42
C ASP A 154 -10.63 -2.71 -5.14
N ILE A 155 -10.18 -3.27 -4.02
CA ILE A 155 -10.19 -2.59 -2.71
C ILE A 155 -9.33 -1.32 -2.78
N ILE A 156 -8.11 -1.42 -3.32
CA ILE A 156 -7.23 -0.26 -3.44
C ILE A 156 -7.88 0.82 -4.31
N VAL A 157 -8.42 0.46 -5.47
CA VAL A 157 -9.09 1.40 -6.37
C VAL A 157 -10.34 2.02 -5.73
N GLN A 158 -11.04 1.28 -4.87
CA GLN A 158 -12.21 1.79 -4.13
C GLN A 158 -11.83 2.87 -3.11
N TYR A 159 -10.72 2.71 -2.37
CA TYR A 159 -10.34 3.66 -1.32
C TYR A 159 -9.41 4.78 -1.81
N LEU A 160 -8.65 4.55 -2.88
CA LEU A 160 -7.66 5.49 -3.39
C LEU A 160 -8.22 6.88 -3.70
N PRO A 161 -9.41 7.06 -4.32
CA PRO A 161 -9.97 8.37 -4.59
C PRO A 161 -10.21 9.20 -3.32
N ASN A 162 -10.72 8.56 -2.26
CA ASN A 162 -10.99 9.24 -0.99
C ASN A 162 -9.68 9.69 -0.32
N THR A 163 -8.66 8.84 -0.34
CA THR A 163 -7.33 9.19 0.17
C THR A 163 -6.73 10.35 -0.62
N LEU A 164 -6.82 10.32 -1.96
CA LEU A 164 -6.33 11.39 -2.82
C LEU A 164 -7.08 12.71 -2.60
N MET A 165 -8.40 12.65 -2.44
CA MET A 165 -9.21 13.83 -2.16
C MET A 165 -8.85 14.44 -0.81
N LEU A 166 -8.68 13.61 0.23
CA LEU A 166 -8.29 14.06 1.57
C LEU A 166 -6.89 14.69 1.57
N ILE A 167 -5.90 14.00 1.02
CA ILE A 167 -4.51 14.48 0.93
C ILE A 167 -4.44 15.74 0.06
N GLY A 168 -5.11 15.73 -1.08
CA GLY A 168 -5.17 16.86 -2.01
C GLY A 168 -5.78 18.10 -1.37
N ALA A 169 -6.90 17.96 -0.66
CA ALA A 169 -7.51 19.06 0.08
C ALA A 169 -6.58 19.58 1.19
N ALA A 170 -5.96 18.70 1.98
CA ALA A 170 -5.03 19.10 3.02
C ALA A 170 -3.84 19.91 2.46
N TYR A 171 -3.20 19.43 1.40
CA TYR A 171 -2.11 20.15 0.75
C TYR A 171 -2.56 21.45 0.09
N LEU A 172 -3.77 21.49 -0.46
CA LEU A 172 -4.34 22.72 -1.01
C LEU A 172 -4.49 23.78 0.09
N PHE A 173 -4.99 23.43 1.27
CA PHE A 173 -5.07 24.35 2.40
C PHE A 173 -3.69 24.80 2.89
N ILE A 174 -2.72 23.89 2.96
CA ILE A 174 -1.33 24.25 3.30
C ILE A 174 -0.76 25.23 2.27
N PHE A 175 -1.03 25.02 0.98
CA PHE A 175 -0.58 25.89 -0.09
C PHE A 175 -1.27 27.27 -0.06
N LEU A 176 -2.60 27.30 0.11
CA LEU A 176 -3.37 28.54 0.06
C LEU A 176 -3.25 29.39 1.32
N ILE A 177 -3.09 28.76 2.48
CA ILE A 177 -3.07 29.45 3.78
C ILE A 177 -1.67 29.39 4.39
N GLY A 178 -1.09 28.19 4.48
CA GLY A 178 0.19 27.97 5.14
C GLY A 178 1.37 28.68 4.47
N LEU A 179 1.47 28.64 3.15
CA LEU A 179 2.55 29.33 2.41
C LEU A 179 2.51 30.86 2.54
N PRO A 180 1.41 31.57 2.24
CA PRO A 180 1.39 33.02 2.39
C PRO A 180 1.56 33.45 3.86
N LEU A 181 0.97 32.71 4.80
CA LEU A 181 1.12 32.99 6.22
C LEU A 181 2.58 32.82 6.68
N SER A 182 3.23 31.71 6.33
CA SER A 182 4.65 31.47 6.66
C SER A 182 5.56 32.53 6.03
N LEU A 183 5.31 32.91 4.78
CA LEU A 183 6.09 33.96 4.12
C LEU A 183 5.87 35.35 4.76
N HIS A 184 4.65 35.64 5.22
CA HIS A 184 4.35 36.87 5.93
C HIS A 184 5.07 36.93 7.29
N LEU A 185 5.04 35.83 8.06
CA LEU A 185 5.75 35.73 9.33
C LEU A 185 7.27 35.87 9.15
N ALA A 186 7.83 35.23 8.12
CA ALA A 186 9.26 35.30 7.79
C ALA A 186 9.74 36.70 7.33
N ARG A 187 8.83 37.63 7.06
CA ARG A 187 9.17 39.03 6.75
C ARG A 187 8.98 39.96 7.96
N ASN A 188 8.05 39.62 8.85
CA ASN A 188 7.63 40.46 9.97
C ASN A 188 7.98 39.81 11.32
N TYR A 189 9.28 39.56 11.52
CA TYR A 189 9.81 38.98 12.75
C TYR A 189 9.47 39.84 13.98
N GLY A 190 9.09 39.18 15.08
CA GLY A 190 8.76 39.85 16.34
C GLY A 190 7.37 40.48 16.39
N SER A 191 6.55 40.31 15.35
CA SER A 191 5.14 40.72 15.37
C SER A 191 4.31 39.91 16.39
N HIS A 192 3.16 40.45 16.80
CA HIS A 192 2.25 39.72 17.69
C HIS A 192 1.79 38.38 17.10
N LEU A 193 1.63 38.32 15.77
CA LEU A 193 1.30 37.07 15.07
C LEU A 193 2.47 36.08 15.11
N ASP A 194 3.69 36.52 14.83
CA ASP A 194 4.90 35.68 14.95
C ASP A 194 5.03 35.10 16.38
N ARG A 195 4.83 35.92 17.40
CA ARG A 195 4.86 35.48 18.81
C ARG A 195 3.75 34.49 19.16
N PHE A 196 2.55 34.64 18.59
CA PHE A 196 1.44 33.69 18.77
C PHE A 196 1.77 32.32 18.17
N PHE A 197 2.26 32.27 16.92
CA PHE A 197 2.64 31.02 16.29
C PHE A 197 3.88 30.37 16.94
N ALA A 198 4.83 31.17 17.41
CA ALA A 198 5.96 30.68 18.21
C ALA A 198 5.48 30.02 19.52
N PHE A 199 4.46 30.58 20.18
CA PHE A 199 3.84 29.97 21.36
C PHE A 199 3.13 28.64 21.05
N LEU A 200 2.52 28.50 19.86
CA LEU A 200 1.89 27.25 19.41
C LEU A 200 2.88 26.20 18.90
N SER A 201 4.14 26.55 18.67
CA SER A 201 5.17 25.65 18.15
C SER A 201 5.25 24.28 18.84
N PRO A 202 5.14 24.17 20.19
CA PRO A 202 5.18 22.87 20.88
C PRO A 202 4.08 21.89 20.45
N VAL A 203 2.94 22.37 19.94
CA VAL A 203 1.85 21.52 19.44
C VAL A 203 2.33 20.62 18.29
N SER A 204 3.30 21.10 17.50
CA SER A 204 3.90 20.31 16.40
C SER A 204 4.72 19.10 16.88
N SER A 205 5.15 19.08 18.14
CA SER A 205 5.90 17.97 18.73
C SER A 205 5.00 16.82 19.18
N ILE A 206 3.68 17.05 19.23
CA ILE A 206 2.70 16.03 19.59
C ILE A 206 2.59 15.03 18.42
N PRO A 207 2.68 13.72 18.66
CA PRO A 207 2.48 12.72 17.61
C PRO A 207 1.11 12.89 16.95
N SER A 208 1.06 12.78 15.62
CA SER A 208 -0.17 13.00 14.84
C SER A 208 -1.32 12.10 15.29
N TRP A 209 -1.03 10.86 15.68
CA TRP A 209 -2.04 9.93 16.19
C TRP A 209 -2.69 10.39 17.51
N VAL A 210 -1.96 11.10 18.39
CA VAL A 210 -2.52 11.66 19.63
C VAL A 210 -3.49 12.78 19.32
N ILE A 211 -3.12 13.68 18.40
CA ILE A 211 -4.00 14.75 17.92
C ILE A 211 -5.26 14.13 17.31
N GLY A 212 -5.10 13.06 16.51
CA GLY A 212 -6.22 12.31 15.95
C GLY A 212 -7.19 11.79 17.01
N ILE A 213 -6.68 11.16 18.08
CA ILE A 213 -7.51 10.66 19.18
C ILE A 213 -8.22 11.80 19.90
N LEU A 214 -7.53 12.90 20.22
CA LEU A 214 -8.15 14.07 20.87
C LEU A 214 -9.27 14.67 20.02
N LEU A 215 -9.04 14.83 18.71
CA LEU A 215 -10.04 15.30 17.77
C LEU A 215 -11.23 14.35 17.71
N LEU A 216 -11.01 13.03 17.67
CA LEU A 216 -12.10 12.06 17.74
C LEU A 216 -12.89 12.20 19.04
N THR A 217 -12.24 12.36 20.21
CA THR A 217 -12.95 12.54 21.47
C THR A 217 -13.80 13.81 21.47
N ILE A 218 -13.27 14.93 20.99
CA ILE A 218 -13.99 16.21 20.96
C ILE A 218 -15.13 16.18 19.94
N PHE A 219 -14.86 15.78 18.70
CA PHE A 219 -15.81 15.87 17.58
C PHE A 219 -16.73 14.66 17.42
N CYS A 220 -16.36 13.48 17.89
CA CYS A 220 -17.18 12.27 17.77
C CYS A 220 -17.94 11.96 19.07
N ILE A 221 -17.27 12.06 20.23
CA ILE A 221 -17.86 11.63 21.51
C ILE A 221 -18.57 12.79 22.21
N GLN A 222 -17.89 13.92 22.38
CA GLN A 222 -18.44 15.08 23.10
C GLN A 222 -19.44 15.87 22.24
N SER A 223 -19.26 15.88 20.92
CA SER A 223 -20.19 16.52 19.97
C SER A 223 -21.40 15.65 19.60
N SER A 224 -21.76 14.68 20.44
CA SER A 224 -23.06 13.98 20.32
C SER A 224 -24.27 14.94 20.36
N LEU A 225 -24.07 16.20 20.77
CA LEU A 225 -25.05 17.28 20.61
C LEU A 225 -25.35 17.65 19.14
N VAL A 226 -24.45 17.40 18.18
CA VAL A 226 -24.73 17.59 16.74
C VAL A 226 -25.36 16.34 16.12
N ALA A 227 -25.11 15.15 16.66
CA ALA A 227 -25.77 13.92 16.22
C ALA A 227 -27.30 13.92 16.50
N ILE A 228 -27.74 14.67 17.52
CA ILE A 228 -29.17 14.92 17.77
C ILE A 228 -29.80 15.82 16.68
N TRP A 229 -29.00 16.66 16.00
CA TRP A 229 -29.47 17.55 14.93
C TRP A 229 -29.55 16.90 13.54
N TRP A 230 -29.00 15.70 13.35
CA TRP A 230 -29.07 14.97 12.06
C TRP A 230 -30.27 13.99 11.98
N HIS A 231 -31.05 13.87 13.05
CA HIS A 231 -32.27 13.06 13.13
C HIS A 231 -33.57 13.90 13.19
N VAL A 232 -33.53 15.17 12.75
CA VAL A 232 -34.71 16.01 12.45
C VAL A 232 -34.62 16.47 11.01
#